data_AF-A0A7S2RKE6-F1
#
_entry.id   AF-A0A7S2RKE6-F1
#
_cell.length_a   1.000
_cell.length_b   1.000
_cell.length_c   1.000
_cell.angle_alpha   90.00
_cell.angle_beta   90.00
_cell.angle_gamma   90.00
#
_symmetry.space_group_name_H-M   'P 1'
#
loop_
_entity.id
_entity.type
_entity.pdbx_description
1 polymer ?
#
loop_
_entity_poly.entity_id
_entity_poly.type
_entity_poly.pdbx_seq_one_letter_code
_entity_poly.pdbx_strand_id
1 'polypeptide(L)'
;GVEGSPAMIRAYSFPVGAEFVEYPCLGGAVTRLRLSRDDRLLIATDATGCIALFDVKDRQDRAKRSLSSMQQDLMAWSEEVLVTRTDLEEKKTQMNELRNKVDELQLHNEYQL
;
A
#
# COMPACT_ATOMS: atom_id res chain seq x y z
N GLY A 1 -4.68 0.00 -17.28
CA GLY A 1 -4.06 -0.60 -16.09
C GLY A 1 -4.91 -1.78 -15.71
N VAL A 2 -4.28 -2.88 -15.31
CA VAL A 2 -4.99 -4.02 -14.72
C VAL A 2 -5.60 -3.53 -13.41
N GLU A 3 -6.89 -3.78 -13.16
CA GLU A 3 -7.52 -3.45 -11.88
C GLU A 3 -6.66 -4.02 -10.73
N GLY A 4 -6.30 -3.17 -9.76
CA GLY A 4 -5.49 -3.55 -8.60
C GLY A 4 -3.97 -3.33 -8.72
N SER A 5 -3.42 -2.96 -9.88
CA SER A 5 -2.00 -2.58 -9.97
C SER A 5 -1.78 -1.11 -9.60
N PRO A 6 -0.83 -0.78 -8.70
CA PRO A 6 -0.54 0.60 -8.34
C PRO A 6 0.01 1.39 -9.52
N ALA A 7 -0.20 2.70 -9.49
CA ALA A 7 0.52 3.62 -10.33
C ALA A 7 1.97 3.76 -9.86
N MET A 8 2.87 3.85 -10.84
CA MET A 8 4.31 3.90 -10.64
C MET A 8 4.87 5.26 -11.06
N ILE A 9 5.86 5.75 -10.32
CA ILE A 9 6.69 6.90 -10.70
C ILE A 9 8.08 6.38 -11.07
N ARG A 10 8.59 6.81 -12.23
CA ARG A 10 9.95 6.48 -12.70
C ARG A 10 10.91 7.62 -12.40
N ALA A 11 11.98 7.31 -11.69
CA ALA A 11 13.11 8.21 -11.50
C ALA A 11 14.24 7.84 -12.45
N TYR A 12 14.65 8.78 -13.30
CA TYR A 12 15.77 8.63 -14.22
C TYR A 12 16.99 9.35 -13.67
N SER A 13 18.17 8.75 -13.86
CA SER A 13 19.42 9.48 -13.64
C SER A 13 19.59 10.54 -14.73
N PHE A 14 20.20 11.67 -14.37
CA PHE A 14 20.62 12.68 -15.35
C PHE A 14 22.10 12.47 -15.72
N PRO A 15 22.47 12.54 -17.01
CA PRO A 15 21.60 12.72 -18.18
C PRO A 15 20.67 11.51 -18.40
N VAL A 16 19.47 11.78 -18.93
CA VAL A 16 18.41 10.77 -19.07
C VAL A 16 18.90 9.59 -19.92
N GLY A 17 19.04 8.44 -19.26
CA GLY A 17 19.42 7.17 -19.87
C GLY A 17 18.27 6.18 -19.93
N ALA A 18 18.59 4.94 -20.31
CA ALA A 18 17.62 3.84 -20.33
C ALA A 18 17.30 3.29 -18.92
N GLU A 19 18.17 3.55 -17.94
CA GLU A 19 18.02 3.05 -16.57
C GLU A 19 17.11 3.97 -15.75
N PHE A 20 16.16 3.35 -15.04
CA PHE A 20 15.26 4.02 -14.12
C PHE A 20 14.99 3.14 -12.90
N VAL A 21 14.54 3.79 -11.83
CA VAL A 21 13.98 3.13 -10.65
C VAL A 21 12.49 3.45 -10.59
N GLU A 22 11.66 2.42 -10.36
CA GLU A 22 10.22 2.57 -10.19
C GLU A 22 9.81 2.61 -8.72
N TYR A 23 8.89 3.50 -8.39
CA TYR A 23 8.30 3.65 -7.07
C TYR A 23 6.78 3.49 -7.18
N PRO A 24 6.17 2.47 -6.57
CA PRO A 24 4.71 2.42 -6.46
C PRO A 24 4.23 3.55 -5.54
N CYS A 25 3.10 4.17 -5.86
CA CYS A 25 2.70 5.40 -5.17
C CYS A 25 1.20 5.56 -4.88
N LEU A 26 0.33 5.20 -5.82
CA LEU A 26 -1.10 5.51 -5.77
C LEU A 26 -1.91 4.35 -6.32
N GLY A 27 -3.15 4.18 -5.87
CA GLY A 27 -4.04 3.15 -6.39
C GLY A 27 -4.60 3.47 -7.79
N GLY A 28 -4.74 4.76 -8.10
CA GLY A 28 -5.15 5.24 -9.42
C GLY A 28 -4.02 5.85 -10.24
N ALA A 29 -4.26 6.07 -11.53
CA ALA A 29 -3.30 6.73 -12.42
C ALA A 29 -2.87 8.11 -11.89
N VAL A 30 -1.56 8.38 -11.90
CA VAL A 30 -1.03 9.69 -11.49
C VAL A 30 -1.54 10.77 -12.45
N THR A 31 -2.31 11.72 -11.93
CA THR A 31 -2.88 12.82 -12.73
C THR A 31 -2.01 14.09 -12.65
N ARG A 32 -1.17 14.21 -11.61
CA ARG A 32 -0.27 15.35 -11.44
C ARG A 32 0.96 15.01 -10.61
N LEU A 33 2.09 15.58 -11.01
CA LEU A 33 3.36 15.59 -10.26
C LEU A 33 3.82 17.04 -10.08
N ARG A 34 4.32 17.37 -8.89
CA ARG A 34 4.88 18.71 -8.63
C ARG A 34 5.93 18.66 -7.52
N LEU A 35 7.02 19.41 -7.71
CA LEU A 35 7.99 19.64 -6.65
C LEU A 35 7.51 20.71 -5.67
N SER A 36 7.88 20.56 -4.40
CA SER A 36 7.79 21.64 -3.42
C SER A 36 8.69 22.80 -3.83
N ARG A 37 8.40 24.00 -3.32
CA ARG A 37 9.13 25.23 -3.68
C ARG A 37 10.62 25.17 -3.34
N ASP A 38 11.00 24.36 -2.37
CA ASP A 38 12.37 24.15 -1.91
C ASP A 38 13.03 22.91 -2.52
N ASP A 39 12.38 22.27 -3.50
CA ASP A 39 12.83 21.07 -4.21
C ASP A 39 13.09 19.84 -3.32
N ARG A 40 12.58 19.83 -2.08
CA ARG A 40 12.77 18.72 -1.13
C ARG A 40 11.75 17.60 -1.25
N LEU A 41 10.56 17.90 -1.76
CA LEU A 41 9.46 16.95 -1.86
C LEU A 41 8.93 16.87 -3.28
N LEU A 42 8.75 15.66 -3.78
CA LEU A 42 7.92 15.38 -4.95
C LEU A 42 6.53 14.95 -4.47
N ILE A 43 5.52 15.67 -4.95
CA ILE A 43 4.11 15.46 -4.61
C ILE A 43 3.41 14.84 -5.82
N ALA A 44 2.77 13.69 -5.62
CA ALA A 44 1.99 12.99 -6.62
C ALA A 44 0.53 12.86 -6.18
N THR A 45 -0.41 12.91 -7.11
CA THR A 45 -1.84 12.72 -6.82
C THR A 45 -2.56 12.03 -7.97
N ASP A 46 -3.67 11.37 -7.66
CA ASP A 46 -4.56 10.71 -8.60
C ASP A 46 -5.94 11.40 -8.67
N ALA A 47 -6.89 10.81 -9.38
CA ALA A 47 -8.26 11.33 -9.49
C ALA A 47 -9.13 11.09 -8.25
N THR A 48 -8.68 10.25 -7.31
CA THR A 48 -9.44 9.86 -6.11
C THR A 48 -9.22 10.84 -4.94
N GLY A 49 -8.27 11.77 -5.09
CA GLY A 49 -7.87 12.69 -4.03
C GLY A 49 -6.77 12.13 -3.13
N CYS A 50 -6.21 10.96 -3.44
CA CYS A 50 -5.03 10.43 -2.76
C CYS A 50 -3.78 11.26 -3.11
N ILE A 51 -2.88 11.41 -2.15
CA ILE A 51 -1.61 12.15 -2.30
C ILE A 51 -0.46 11.28 -1.78
N ALA A 52 0.59 11.15 -2.58
CA ALA A 52 1.84 10.52 -2.19
C ALA A 52 2.98 11.57 -2.14
N LEU A 53 3.85 11.45 -1.15
CA LEU A 53 4.97 12.36 -0.90
C LEU A 53 6.29 11.59 -0.95
N PHE A 54 7.25 12.09 -1.71
CA PHE A 54 8.58 11.50 -1.84
C PHE A 54 9.66 12.50 -1.44
N ASP A 55 10.55 12.10 -0.53
CA ASP A 55 11.77 12.84 -0.23
C ASP A 55 12.69 12.85 -1.46
N VAL A 56 13.00 14.04 -1.96
CA VAL A 56 14.02 14.26 -2.99
C VAL A 56 15.36 14.52 -2.29
N LYS A 57 16.26 13.53 -2.34
CA LYS A 57 17.61 13.62 -1.75
C LYS A 57 18.69 13.67 -2.82
N ASP A 58 19.74 14.43 -2.53
CA ASP A 58 20.86 14.60 -3.43
C ASP A 58 21.67 13.30 -3.58
N ARG A 59 22.39 13.16 -4.70
CA ARG A 59 23.13 11.94 -5.06
C ARG A 59 24.14 11.52 -3.99
N GLN A 60 24.74 12.48 -3.26
CA GLN A 60 25.68 12.20 -2.18
C GLN A 60 25.01 11.54 -0.96
N ASP A 61 23.75 11.85 -0.68
CA ASP A 61 22.99 11.24 0.42
C ASP A 61 22.41 9.86 0.06
N ARG A 62 22.29 9.57 -1.25
CA ARG A 62 21.93 8.24 -1.74
C ARG A 62 23.08 7.23 -1.55
N ALA A 63 24.33 7.65 -1.72
CA ALA A 63 25.49 6.76 -1.60
C ALA A 63 25.75 6.23 -0.16
N LYS A 64 25.31 6.97 0.86
CA LYS A 64 25.42 6.53 2.27
C LYS A 64 24.34 5.51 2.68
N ARG A 65 23.27 5.42 1.90
CA ARG A 65 22.26 4.36 2.02
C ARG A 65 22.54 3.33 0.93
N SER A 66 23.63 2.58 1.11
CA SER A 66 23.78 1.29 0.42
C SER A 66 22.45 0.55 0.57
N LEU A 67 21.85 0.12 -0.55
CA LEU A 67 20.56 -0.56 -0.60
C LEU A 67 20.63 -1.79 0.31
N SER A 68 20.23 -1.63 1.58
CA SER A 68 19.91 -2.75 2.42
C SER A 68 18.65 -3.40 1.85
N SER A 69 18.59 -4.74 1.90
CA SER A 69 17.41 -5.53 1.54
C SER A 69 16.09 -4.97 2.11
N MET A 70 16.17 -4.32 3.27
CA MET A 70 15.06 -3.66 3.96
C MET A 70 14.41 -2.51 3.16
N GLN A 71 15.15 -1.80 2.30
CA GLN A 71 14.57 -0.74 1.46
C GLN A 71 13.86 -1.29 0.22
N GLN A 72 14.21 -2.50 -0.22
CA GLN A 72 13.54 -3.20 -1.30
C GLN A 72 12.20 -3.78 -0.84
N ASP A 73 12.13 -4.28 0.40
CA ASP A 73 10.85 -4.67 1.04
C ASP A 73 9.91 -3.48 1.26
N LEU A 74 10.44 -2.29 1.58
CA LEU A 74 9.65 -1.05 1.69
C LEU A 74 9.13 -0.52 0.33
N MET A 75 9.64 -1.03 -0.79
CA MET A 75 9.15 -0.71 -2.14
C MET A 75 8.10 -1.71 -2.63
N ALA A 76 7.75 -2.72 -1.82
CA ALA A 76 6.62 -3.59 -2.10
C ALA A 76 5.32 -2.82 -1.86
N TRP A 77 4.50 -2.69 -2.90
CA TRP A 77 3.15 -2.17 -2.76
C TRP A 77 2.35 -3.08 -1.83
N SER A 78 1.74 -2.49 -0.79
CA SER A 78 0.80 -3.18 0.08
C SER A 78 -0.58 -2.60 -0.13
N GLU A 79 -1.55 -3.46 -0.45
CA GLU A 79 -2.95 -3.08 -0.54
C GLU A 79 -3.52 -3.03 0.88
N GLU A 80 -3.80 -1.81 1.37
CA GLU A 80 -4.38 -1.60 2.70
C GLU A 80 -5.89 -1.36 2.59
N VAL A 81 -6.67 -2.12 3.35
CA VAL A 81 -8.11 -1.90 3.51
C VAL A 81 -8.36 -1.35 4.90
N LEU A 82 -8.79 -0.10 4.98
CA LEU A 82 -9.19 0.52 6.24
C LEU A 82 -10.58 0.00 6.64
N VAL A 83 -10.67 -0.58 7.83
CA VAL A 83 -11.93 -1.05 8.43
C VAL A 83 -12.13 -0.30 9.73
N THR A 84 -13.36 0.15 10.01
CA THR A 84 -13.61 0.82 11.30
C THR A 84 -13.58 -0.19 12.43
N ARG A 85 -13.24 0.28 13.63
CA ARG A 85 -13.24 -0.57 14.83
C ARG A 85 -14.62 -1.22 15.05
N THR A 86 -15.69 -0.47 14.81
CA THR A 86 -17.07 -0.94 14.94
C THR A 86 -17.36 -2.06 13.96
N ASP A 87 -17.02 -1.89 12.68
CA ASP A 87 -17.22 -2.95 11.67
C ASP A 87 -16.48 -4.24 12.04
N LEU A 88 -15.27 -4.12 12.61
CA LEU A 88 -14.47 -5.26 13.05
C LEU A 88 -15.11 -5.97 14.26
N GLU A 89 -15.58 -5.22 15.24
CA GLU A 89 -16.24 -5.77 16.44
C GLU A 89 -17.57 -6.44 16.10
N GLU A 90 -18.37 -5.86 15.22
CA GLU A 90 -19.62 -6.46 14.71
C GLU A 90 -19.35 -7.76 13.97
N LYS A 91 -18.37 -7.77 13.05
CA LYS A 91 -17.99 -8.99 12.33
C LYS A 91 -17.48 -10.08 13.25
N LYS A 92 -16.69 -9.72 14.27
CA LYS A 92 -16.21 -10.66 15.29
C LYS A 92 -17.36 -11.26 16.10
N THR A 93 -18.37 -10.45 16.43
CA THR A 93 -19.57 -10.90 17.16
C THR A 93 -20.39 -11.87 16.31
N GLN A 94 -20.67 -11.53 15.04
CA GLN A 94 -21.35 -12.42 14.09
C GLN A 94 -20.61 -13.75 13.92
N MET A 95 -19.28 -13.71 13.80
CA MET A 95 -18.45 -14.91 13.65
C MET A 95 -18.53 -15.82 14.89
N ASN A 96 -18.55 -15.24 16.09
CA ASN A 96 -18.70 -16.01 17.33
C ASN A 96 -20.10 -16.64 17.45
N GLU A 97 -21.16 -15.91 17.11
CA GLU A 97 -22.52 -16.46 17.10
C GLU A 97 -22.65 -17.62 16.11
N LEU A 98 -22.07 -17.49 14.92
CA LEU A 98 -22.03 -18.55 13.92
C LEU A 98 -21.26 -19.78 14.41
N ARG A 99 -20.10 -19.58 15.05
CA ARG A 99 -19.34 -20.67 15.69
C ARG A 99 -20.16 -21.40 16.75
N ASN A 100 -20.79 -20.66 17.66
CA ASN A 100 -21.61 -21.27 18.71
C ASN A 100 -22.76 -22.11 18.12
N LYS A 101 -23.43 -21.63 17.07
CA LYS A 101 -24.47 -22.41 16.37
C LYS A 101 -23.93 -23.67 15.70
N VAL A 102 -22.73 -23.61 15.12
CA VAL A 102 -22.06 -24.79 14.55
C VAL A 102 -21.75 -25.81 15.65
N ASP A 103 -21.20 -25.35 16.77
CA ASP A 103 -20.87 -26.21 17.91
C ASP A 103 -22.13 -26.87 18.51
N GLU A 104 -23.21 -26.11 18.67
CA GLU A 104 -24.51 -26.62 19.13
C GLU A 104 -25.07 -27.70 18.18
N LEU A 105 -24.98 -27.48 16.87
CA LEU A 105 -25.45 -28.43 15.86
C LEU A 105 -24.58 -29.69 15.80
N GLN A 106 -23.26 -29.56 15.93
CA GLN A 106 -22.36 -30.72 16.02
C GLN A 106 -22.67 -31.56 17.24
N LEU A 107 -22.81 -30.92 18.41
CA LEU A 107 -23.17 -31.62 19.63
C LEU A 107 -24.52 -32.33 19.47
N HIS A 108 -25.53 -31.63 18.93
CA HIS A 108 -26.84 -32.24 18.68
C HIS A 108 -26.76 -33.45 17.74
N ASN A 109 -25.92 -33.40 16.71
CA ASN A 109 -25.72 -34.50 15.78
C ASN A 109 -25.04 -35.71 16.44
N GLU A 110 -24.02 -35.47 17.27
CA GLU A 110 -23.31 -36.52 18.01
C GLU A 110 -24.20 -37.22 19.07
N TYR A 111 -25.16 -36.51 19.65
CA TYR A 111 -26.12 -37.09 20.61
C TYR A 111 -27.32 -37.81 19.95
N GLN A 112 -27.60 -37.57 18.67
CA GLN A 112 -28.71 -38.18 17.93
C GLN A 112 -28.30 -39.41 17.09
N LEU A 113 -27.01 -39.75 17.07
CA LEU A 113 -26.45 -41.00 16.53
C LEU A 113 -26.31 -42.06 17.64
#